data_AF-A0A8J6WRZ4-F1
#
_entry.id   AF-A0A8J6WRZ4-F1
#
_cell.length_a   1.000
_cell.length_b   1.000
_cell.length_c   1.000
_cell.angle_alpha   90.00
_cell.angle_beta   90.00
_cell.angle_gamma   90.00
#
_symmetry.space_group_name_H-M   'P 1'
#
loop_
_entity.id
_entity.type
_entity.pdbx_description
1 polymer ?
#
loop_
_entity_poly.entity_id
_entity_poly.type
_entity_poly.pdbx_seq_one_letter_code
_entity_poly.pdbx_strand_id
1 'polypeptide(L)'
;MKLPPESSSPSPPEPDAELTHADESSGTFDQEFAEAVQELERSLQSLKERYTQIQDDQSRQNNLQQRLDQVQRDLRQTRSQEVRQELQAELKQIRQQLDALEVALESQLLSWNSLKDVFWQAVRFGGLGVVVGWILKSCAN
;
A
#
# COMPACT_ATOMS: atom_id res chain seq x y z
N MET A 1 -62.92 23.18 -56.87
CA MET A 1 -62.02 23.56 -55.76
C MET A 1 -62.85 23.88 -54.52
N LYS A 2 -62.89 23.01 -53.51
CA LYS A 2 -62.63 23.27 -52.07
C LYS A 2 -62.95 21.98 -51.28
N LEU A 3 -62.03 21.61 -50.39
CA LEU A 3 -61.97 20.38 -49.60
C LEU A 3 -62.98 20.34 -48.43
N PRO A 4 -63.29 19.13 -47.90
CA PRO A 4 -64.25 18.87 -46.80
C PRO A 4 -63.64 19.10 -45.38
N PRO A 5 -64.44 19.01 -44.29
CA PRO A 5 -64.17 19.65 -42.99
C PRO A 5 -63.26 18.85 -42.05
N GLU A 6 -62.68 19.60 -41.09
CA GLU A 6 -61.82 19.16 -39.99
C GLU A 6 -62.30 17.89 -39.26
N SER A 7 -61.44 16.87 -39.24
CA SER A 7 -61.51 15.74 -38.32
C SER A 7 -60.89 16.10 -36.97
N SER A 8 -61.64 15.93 -35.89
CA SER A 8 -61.06 15.66 -34.58
C SER A 8 -60.35 14.31 -34.58
N SER A 9 -59.10 14.26 -34.10
CA SER A 9 -58.44 13.03 -33.65
C SER A 9 -57.33 13.35 -32.64
N PRO A 10 -57.05 12.41 -31.72
CA PRO A 10 -56.49 12.67 -30.39
C PRO A 10 -54.95 12.80 -30.40
N SER A 11 -54.42 13.39 -29.32
CA SER A 11 -52.98 13.53 -29.07
C SER A 11 -52.21 12.22 -29.25
N PRO A 12 -51.09 12.24 -30.00
CA PRO A 12 -50.08 11.19 -29.95
C PRO A 12 -49.26 11.30 -28.65
N PRO A 13 -48.83 10.16 -28.06
CA PRO A 13 -47.97 10.14 -26.87
C PRO A 13 -46.56 10.63 -27.22
N GLU A 14 -45.94 11.37 -26.30
CA GLU A 14 -44.53 11.75 -26.38
C GLU A 14 -43.64 10.51 -26.53
N PRO A 15 -42.78 10.44 -27.56
CA PRO A 15 -41.68 9.49 -27.56
C PRO A 15 -40.42 10.17 -26.98
N ASP A 16 -39.54 9.35 -26.44
CA ASP A 16 -38.13 9.66 -26.17
C ASP A 16 -37.79 10.21 -24.77
N ALA A 17 -38.32 9.57 -23.73
CA ALA A 17 -37.69 9.52 -22.42
C ALA A 17 -37.02 8.16 -22.17
N GLU A 18 -36.19 7.69 -23.11
CA GLU A 18 -35.41 6.47 -22.90
C GLU A 18 -34.20 6.47 -23.83
N LEU A 19 -33.08 7.06 -23.40
CA LEU A 19 -31.71 6.81 -23.95
C LEU A 19 -30.67 7.62 -23.15
N THR A 20 -30.59 7.44 -21.82
CA THR A 20 -29.60 8.15 -20.98
C THR A 20 -29.00 7.32 -19.85
N HIS A 21 -28.95 5.98 -19.96
CA HIS A 21 -28.41 5.14 -18.87
C HIS A 21 -27.25 4.21 -19.23
N ALA A 22 -26.78 4.16 -20.48
CA ALA A 22 -25.66 3.29 -20.86
C ALA A 22 -24.28 3.97 -20.78
N ASP A 23 -24.22 5.32 -20.81
CA ASP A 23 -22.95 6.06 -20.90
C ASP A 23 -22.36 6.40 -19.51
N GLU A 24 -23.20 6.60 -18.49
CA GLU A 24 -22.74 6.92 -17.12
C GLU A 24 -21.99 5.75 -16.45
N SER A 25 -22.32 4.50 -16.79
CA SER A 25 -21.64 3.34 -16.20
C SER A 25 -20.20 3.17 -16.69
N SER A 26 -19.87 3.63 -17.90
CA SER A 26 -18.49 3.55 -18.43
C SER A 26 -17.62 4.65 -17.84
N GLY A 27 -18.15 5.88 -17.76
CA GLY A 27 -17.43 7.01 -17.16
C GLY A 27 -17.15 6.84 -15.66
N THR A 28 -18.06 6.18 -14.92
CA THR A 28 -17.85 5.87 -13.50
C THR A 28 -16.76 4.82 -13.29
N PHE A 29 -16.73 3.76 -14.10
CA PHE A 29 -15.67 2.75 -14.05
C PHE A 29 -14.29 3.33 -14.38
N ASP A 30 -14.18 4.14 -15.44
CA ASP A 30 -12.91 4.78 -15.82
C ASP A 30 -12.37 5.67 -14.71
N GLN A 31 -13.25 6.36 -13.98
CA GLN A 31 -12.88 7.21 -12.87
C GLN A 31 -12.48 6.42 -11.62
N GLU A 32 -13.23 5.38 -11.24
CA GLU A 32 -12.87 4.46 -10.15
C GLU A 32 -11.53 3.75 -10.42
N PHE A 33 -11.29 3.35 -11.67
CA PHE A 33 -10.03 2.74 -12.08
C PHE A 33 -8.86 3.73 -12.00
N ALA A 34 -9.05 4.98 -12.46
CA ALA A 34 -8.03 6.02 -12.36
C ALA A 34 -7.68 6.33 -10.89
N GLU A 35 -8.68 6.40 -10.00
CA GLU A 35 -8.47 6.56 -8.57
C GLU A 35 -7.72 5.36 -7.95
N ALA A 36 -8.09 4.14 -8.34
CA ALA A 36 -7.40 2.93 -7.89
C ALA A 36 -5.93 2.87 -8.33
N VAL A 37 -5.63 3.28 -9.56
CA VAL A 37 -4.24 3.37 -10.06
C VAL A 37 -3.46 4.43 -9.28
N GLN A 38 -4.06 5.60 -9.03
CA GLN A 38 -3.41 6.66 -8.27
C GLN A 38 -3.12 6.24 -6.82
N GLU A 39 -4.05 5.53 -6.19
CA GLU A 39 -3.86 4.99 -4.85
C GLU A 39 -2.77 3.91 -4.81
N LEU A 40 -2.72 3.05 -5.84
CA LEU A 40 -1.66 2.07 -6.00
C LEU A 40 -0.29 2.74 -6.11
N GLU A 41 -0.15 3.79 -6.93
CA GLU A 41 1.10 4.54 -7.07
C GLU A 41 1.56 5.16 -5.74
N ARG A 42 0.65 5.74 -4.96
CA ARG A 42 0.95 6.27 -3.61
C ARG A 42 1.41 5.17 -2.67
N SER A 43 0.71 4.03 -2.68
CA SER A 43 1.05 2.89 -1.83
C SER A 43 2.42 2.33 -2.18
N LEU A 44 2.75 2.21 -3.48
CA LEU A 44 4.04 1.74 -3.98
C LEU A 44 5.16 2.70 -3.58
N GLN A 45 4.92 4.00 -3.67
CA GLN A 45 5.89 5.01 -3.26
C GLN A 45 6.17 4.92 -1.75
N SER A 46 5.13 4.81 -0.92
CA SER A 46 5.30 4.59 0.52
C SER A 46 6.04 3.28 0.82
N LEU A 47 5.76 2.23 0.05
CA LEU A 47 6.43 0.94 0.16
C LEU A 47 7.94 1.06 -0.08
N LYS A 48 8.31 1.78 -1.14
CA LYS A 48 9.70 2.00 -1.53
C LYS A 48 10.45 2.80 -0.47
N GLU A 49 9.85 3.87 0.05
CA GLU A 49 10.42 4.69 1.13
C GLU A 49 10.66 3.87 2.39
N ARG A 50 9.69 3.03 2.78
CA ARG A 50 9.83 2.13 3.94
C ARG A 50 10.90 1.09 3.74
N TYR A 51 11.00 0.51 2.54
CA TYR A 51 12.04 -0.45 2.22
C TYR A 51 13.44 0.16 2.36
N THR A 52 13.66 1.38 1.82
CA THR A 52 14.94 2.09 1.98
C THR A 52 15.26 2.36 3.45
N GLN A 53 14.25 2.74 4.24
CA GLN A 53 14.42 2.97 5.67
C GLN A 53 14.85 1.70 6.42
N ILE A 54 14.22 0.55 6.11
CA ILE A 54 14.60 -0.74 6.70
C ILE A 54 16.04 -1.12 6.34
N GLN A 55 16.48 -0.85 5.10
CA GLN A 55 17.86 -1.12 4.70
C GLN A 55 18.86 -0.26 5.49
N ASP A 56 18.56 1.02 5.65
CA ASP A 56 19.40 1.95 6.43
C ASP A 56 19.48 1.51 7.90
N ASP A 57 18.35 1.11 8.48
CA ASP A 57 18.30 0.69 9.88
C ASP A 57 19.03 -0.66 10.10
N GLN A 58 18.95 -1.61 9.16
CA GLN A 58 19.78 -2.83 9.20
C GLN A 58 21.27 -2.52 9.10
N SER A 59 21.67 -1.57 8.24
CA SER A 59 23.07 -1.13 8.15
C SER A 59 23.55 -0.52 9.47
N ARG A 60 22.72 0.32 10.09
CA ARG A 60 22.99 0.91 11.42
C ARG A 60 23.11 -0.17 12.50
N GLN A 61 22.23 -1.16 12.51
CA GLN A 61 22.27 -2.28 13.45
C GLN A 61 23.58 -3.05 13.35
N ASN A 62 24.03 -3.36 12.12
CA ASN A 62 25.29 -4.04 11.88
C ASN A 62 26.49 -3.20 12.38
N ASN A 63 26.49 -1.88 12.14
CA ASN A 63 27.56 -1.01 12.64
C ASN A 63 27.59 -0.97 14.17
N LEU A 64 26.43 -0.88 14.82
CA LEU A 64 26.31 -0.88 16.28
C LEU A 64 26.78 -2.20 16.88
N GLN A 65 26.46 -3.34 16.26
CA GLN A 65 26.96 -4.65 16.70
C GLN A 65 28.48 -4.77 16.57
N GLN A 66 29.07 -4.29 15.46
CA GLN A 66 30.52 -4.26 15.30
C GLN A 66 31.20 -3.39 16.37
N ARG A 67 30.62 -2.23 16.69
CA ARG A 67 31.10 -1.37 17.78
C ARG A 67 30.98 -2.05 19.14
N LEU A 68 29.87 -2.72 19.40
CA LEU A 68 29.67 -3.49 20.63
C LEU A 68 30.79 -4.52 20.81
N ASP A 69 31.07 -5.31 19.76
CA ASP A 69 32.15 -6.31 19.79
C ASP A 69 33.53 -5.68 20.02
N GLN A 70 33.79 -4.51 19.43
CA GLN A 70 35.02 -3.77 19.62
C GLN A 70 35.16 -3.26 21.06
N VAL A 71 34.17 -2.53 21.58
CA VAL A 71 34.16 -2.01 22.96
C VAL A 71 34.26 -3.16 23.97
N GLN A 72 33.63 -4.31 23.69
CA GLN A 72 33.73 -5.48 24.55
C GLN A 72 35.14 -6.11 24.54
N ARG A 73 35.84 -6.11 23.40
CA ARG A 73 37.25 -6.53 23.34
C ARG A 73 38.15 -5.55 24.09
N ASP A 74 37.93 -4.26 23.92
CA ASP A 74 38.71 -3.20 24.58
C ASP A 74 38.54 -3.24 26.11
N LEU A 75 37.33 -3.57 26.58
CA LEU A 75 37.03 -3.83 27.99
C LEU A 75 37.80 -5.01 28.58
N ARG A 76 38.03 -6.06 27.77
CA ARG A 76 38.79 -7.25 28.21
C ARG A 76 40.29 -6.98 28.24
N GLN A 77 40.80 -6.10 27.38
CA GLN A 77 42.22 -5.78 27.27
C GLN A 77 42.65 -4.65 28.22
N THR A 78 41.76 -3.71 28.51
CA THR A 78 42.03 -2.56 29.38
C THR A 78 42.20 -2.97 30.84
N ARG A 79 43.34 -2.59 31.43
CA ARG A 79 43.59 -2.69 32.89
C ARG A 79 43.12 -1.49 33.70
N SER A 80 43.05 -0.30 33.09
CA SER A 80 42.70 0.93 33.80
C SER A 80 41.21 0.97 34.15
N GLN A 81 40.90 1.19 35.42
CA GLN A 81 39.52 1.18 35.92
C GLN A 81 38.67 2.32 35.36
N GLU A 82 39.27 3.50 35.16
CA GLU A 82 38.60 4.69 34.61
C GLU A 82 38.16 4.46 33.16
N VAL A 83 39.08 3.98 32.30
CA VAL A 83 38.78 3.62 30.91
C VAL A 83 37.75 2.49 30.81
N ARG A 84 37.75 1.53 31.75
CA ARG A 84 36.70 0.50 31.82
C ARG A 84 35.32 1.09 32.12
N GLN A 85 35.22 2.11 32.97
CA GLN A 85 33.94 2.75 33.28
C GLN A 85 33.38 3.49 32.07
N GLU A 86 34.23 4.19 31.31
CA GLU A 86 33.84 4.87 30.07
C GLU A 86 33.33 3.88 29.02
N LEU A 87 34.06 2.79 28.77
CA LEU A 87 33.65 1.75 27.82
C LEU A 87 32.36 1.02 28.26
N GLN A 88 32.13 0.88 29.57
CA GLN A 88 30.87 0.34 30.10
C GLN A 88 29.68 1.28 29.85
N ALA A 89 29.89 2.59 29.99
CA ALA A 89 28.88 3.58 29.67
C ALA A 89 28.54 3.56 28.17
N GLU A 90 29.56 3.50 27.31
CA GLU A 90 29.38 3.37 25.86
C GLU A 90 28.64 2.08 25.48
N LEU A 91 28.98 0.94 26.10
CA LEU A 91 28.24 -0.32 25.90
C LEU A 91 26.76 -0.20 26.23
N LYS A 92 26.44 0.46 27.35
CA LYS A 92 25.05 0.68 27.75
C LYS A 92 24.32 1.54 26.73
N GLN A 93 24.98 2.59 26.22
CA GLN A 93 24.42 3.47 25.21
C GLN A 93 24.21 2.75 23.86
N ILE A 94 25.14 1.90 23.43
CA ILE A 94 25.01 1.11 22.19
C ILE A 94 23.85 0.11 22.31
N ARG A 95 23.71 -0.56 23.46
CA ARG A 95 22.58 -1.46 23.71
C ARG A 95 21.24 -0.74 23.67
N GLN A 96 21.14 0.42 24.30
CA GLN A 96 19.92 1.24 24.25
C GLN A 96 19.55 1.66 22.83
N GLN A 97 20.54 1.98 22.00
CA GLN A 97 20.31 2.30 20.59
C GLN A 97 19.83 1.08 19.82
N LEU A 98 20.39 -0.11 20.07
CA LEU A 98 19.93 -1.36 19.47
C LEU A 98 18.49 -1.70 19.87
N ASP A 99 18.15 -1.62 21.16
CA ASP A 99 16.79 -1.87 21.66
C ASP A 99 15.78 -0.91 21.02
N ALA A 100 16.13 0.38 20.91
CA ALA A 100 15.29 1.37 20.26
C ALA A 100 15.10 1.08 18.75
N LEU A 101 16.16 0.61 18.09
CA LEU A 101 16.11 0.24 16.68
C LEU A 101 15.27 -1.04 16.48
N GLU A 102 15.36 -2.02 17.38
CA GLU A 102 14.58 -3.25 17.34
C GLU A 102 13.09 -2.97 17.50
N VAL A 103 12.70 -2.10 18.44
CA VAL A 103 11.31 -1.65 18.58
C VAL A 103 10.83 -0.89 17.34
N ALA A 104 11.68 -0.02 16.76
CA ALA A 104 11.35 0.68 15.52
C ALA A 104 11.13 -0.32 14.37
N LEU A 105 12.00 -1.30 14.22
CA LEU A 105 11.90 -2.37 13.23
C LEU A 105 10.65 -3.22 13.44
N GLU A 106 10.34 -3.62 14.68
CA GLU A 106 9.13 -4.41 14.99
C GLU A 106 7.87 -3.64 14.61
N SER A 107 7.78 -2.36 14.97
CA SER A 107 6.65 -1.52 14.61
C SER A 107 6.53 -1.35 13.09
N GLN A 108 7.66 -1.22 12.38
CA GLN A 108 7.69 -1.11 10.92
C GLN A 108 7.32 -2.42 10.22
N LEU A 109 7.79 -3.56 10.73
CA LEU A 109 7.51 -4.89 10.18
C LEU A 109 6.03 -5.25 10.33
N LEU A 110 5.42 -4.87 11.47
CA LEU A 110 3.98 -4.97 11.67
C LEU A 110 3.20 -4.05 10.70
N SER A 111 3.68 -2.83 10.46
CA SER A 111 3.05 -1.92 9.49
C SER A 111 3.11 -2.46 8.05
N TRP A 112 4.21 -3.14 7.68
CA TRP A 112 4.36 -3.81 6.39
C TRP A 112 3.35 -4.96 6.25
N ASN A 113 3.11 -5.69 7.33
CA ASN A 113 2.12 -6.75 7.34
C ASN A 113 0.70 -6.21 7.11
N SER A 114 0.34 -5.06 7.71
CA SER A 114 -0.96 -4.40 7.48
C SER A 114 -1.13 -3.90 6.03
N LEU A 115 -0.07 -3.37 5.40
CA LEU A 115 -0.10 -2.98 3.98
C LEU A 115 -0.30 -4.19 3.05
N LYS A 116 0.31 -5.33 3.40
CA LYS A 116 0.14 -6.58 2.65
C LYS A 116 -1.32 -7.05 2.67
N ASP A 117 -2.03 -6.84 3.78
CA ASP A 117 -3.45 -7.22 3.88
C ASP A 117 -4.32 -6.41 2.92
N VAL A 118 -4.12 -5.10 2.81
CA VAL A 118 -4.83 -4.23 1.85
C VAL A 118 -4.53 -4.64 0.40
N PHE A 119 -3.26 -4.97 0.10
CA PHE A 119 -2.86 -5.50 -1.21
C PHE A 119 -3.59 -6.81 -1.56
N TRP A 120 -3.62 -7.78 -0.66
CA TRP A 120 -4.33 -9.05 -0.90
C TRP A 120 -5.84 -8.89 -0.97
N GLN A 121 -6.37 -7.90 -0.26
CA GLN A 121 -7.79 -7.53 -0.35
C GLN A 121 -8.09 -7.01 -1.76
N ALA A 122 -7.26 -6.12 -2.32
CA ALA A 122 -7.39 -5.67 -3.71
C ALA A 122 -7.20 -6.80 -4.73
N VAL A 123 -6.29 -7.75 -4.50
CA VAL A 123 -6.13 -8.95 -5.35
C VAL A 123 -7.37 -9.86 -5.27
N ARG A 124 -7.97 -10.00 -4.09
CA ARG A 124 -9.21 -10.77 -3.92
C ARG A 124 -10.42 -10.07 -4.54
N PHE A 125 -10.50 -8.75 -4.52
CA PHE A 125 -11.67 -8.04 -5.08
C PHE A 125 -11.50 -7.70 -6.57
N GLY A 126 -10.29 -7.42 -7.04
CA GLY A 126 -9.97 -7.18 -8.45
C GLY A 126 -9.62 -8.45 -9.24
N GLY A 127 -8.82 -9.36 -8.67
CA GLY A 127 -8.38 -10.59 -9.34
C GLY A 127 -9.44 -11.68 -9.38
N LEU A 128 -10.31 -11.78 -8.37
CA LEU A 128 -11.36 -12.80 -8.34
C LEU A 128 -12.45 -12.54 -9.39
N GLY A 129 -12.73 -11.27 -9.71
CA GLY A 129 -13.60 -10.90 -10.83
C GLY A 129 -13.01 -11.32 -12.19
N VAL A 130 -11.70 -11.16 -12.37
CA VAL A 130 -10.98 -11.61 -13.57
C VAL A 130 -10.96 -13.14 -13.66
N VAL A 131 -10.65 -13.85 -12.57
CA VAL A 131 -10.63 -15.33 -12.54
C VAL A 131 -12.03 -15.90 -12.80
N VAL A 132 -13.08 -15.34 -12.19
CA VAL A 132 -14.47 -15.76 -12.43
C VAL A 132 -14.90 -15.46 -13.87
N GLY A 133 -14.55 -14.30 -14.42
CA GLY A 133 -14.81 -13.96 -15.83
C GLY A 133 -14.07 -14.87 -16.82
N TRP A 134 -12.86 -15.30 -16.48
CA TRP A 134 -12.10 -16.27 -17.28
C TRP A 134 -12.71 -17.67 -17.23
N ILE A 135 -13.18 -18.12 -16.06
CA ILE A 135 -13.88 -19.40 -15.90
C ILE A 135 -15.22 -19.39 -16.63
N LEU A 136 -16.03 -18.32 -16.55
CA LEU A 136 -17.27 -18.19 -17.30
C LEU A 136 -17.04 -18.23 -18.83
N LYS A 137 -16.01 -17.51 -19.31
CA LYS A 137 -15.62 -17.54 -20.73
C LYS A 137 -15.15 -18.94 -21.18
N SER A 138 -14.56 -19.72 -20.27
CA SER A 138 -14.16 -21.10 -20.55
C SER A 138 -15.30 -22.12 -20.45
N CYS A 139 -16.43 -21.79 -19.81
CA CYS A 139 -17.64 -22.63 -19.79
C CYS A 139 -18.65 -22.25 -20.89
N ALA A 140 -18.49 -21.08 -21.51
CA ALA A 140 -19.31 -20.61 -22.63
C ALA A 140 -18.73 -21.01 -24.02
N ASN A 141 -17.74 -21.91 -24.05
CA ASN A 141 -17.10 -22.41 -25.27
C ASN A 141 -17.04 -23.94 -25.28
#